data_AF-A0A0K0GDB1-F1
#
_entry.id   AF-A0A0K0GDB1-F1
#
_cell.length_a   1.000
_cell.length_b   1.000
_cell.length_c   1.000
_cell.angle_alpha   90.00
_cell.angle_beta   90.00
_cell.angle_gamma   90.00
#
_symmetry.space_group_name_H-M   'P 1'
#
loop_
_entity.id
_entity.type
_entity.pdbx_description
1 polymer ?
#
loop_
_entity_poly.entity_id
_entity_poly.type
_entity_poly.pdbx_seq_one_letter_code
_entity_poly.pdbx_strand_id
1 'polypeptide(L)'
;MAYENLHEELQRASALVNAAQEAVIQAQGQDMEVLEQAEQQLKSAEQTLRNLQSQAGTEATQNAQFQQAFEELHDVRQQVQEAQQNINDIL
;
A
#
# COMPACT_ATOMS: atom_id res chain seq x y z
N MET A 1 -1.77 21.09 -14.31
CA MET A 1 -2.99 20.26 -14.41
C MET A 1 -2.68 18.76 -14.30
N ALA A 2 -2.08 18.08 -15.29
CA ALA A 2 -1.83 16.62 -15.18
C ALA A 2 -0.78 16.23 -14.11
N TYR A 3 0.32 17.00 -14.00
CA TYR A 3 1.38 16.73 -13.02
C TYR A 3 1.01 17.09 -11.57
N GLU A 4 0.11 18.07 -11.37
CA GLU A 4 -0.39 18.42 -10.03
C GLU A 4 -1.22 17.27 -9.45
N ASN A 5 -2.07 16.68 -10.29
CA ASN A 5 -2.89 15.52 -9.91
C ASN A 5 -2.03 14.28 -9.61
N LEU A 6 -0.95 14.05 -10.37
CA LEU A 6 -0.02 12.94 -10.14
C LEU A 6 0.59 12.99 -8.73
N HIS A 7 1.05 14.16 -8.28
CA HIS A 7 1.68 14.31 -6.98
C HIS A 7 0.69 14.08 -5.83
N GLU A 8 -0.52 14.64 -5.95
CA GLU A 8 -1.58 14.46 -4.94
C GLU A 8 -2.03 12.99 -4.83
N GLU A 9 -2.22 12.31 -5.95
CA GLU A 9 -2.60 10.90 -5.96
C GLU A 9 -1.46 10.00 -5.43
N LEU A 10 -0.19 10.34 -5.71
CA LEU A 10 0.97 9.64 -5.14
C LEU A 10 1.05 9.81 -3.62
N GLN A 11 0.85 11.03 -3.13
CA GLN A 11 0.79 11.28 -1.68
C GLN A 11 -0.35 10.49 -1.04
N ARG A 12 -1.51 10.42 -1.70
CA ARG A 12 -2.64 9.62 -1.21
C ARG A 12 -2.32 8.13 -1.17
N ALA A 13 -1.68 7.60 -2.21
CA ALA A 13 -1.25 6.20 -2.24
C ALA A 13 -0.26 5.90 -1.12
N SER A 14 0.77 6.74 -0.94
CA SER A 14 1.75 6.59 0.14
C SER A 14 1.11 6.69 1.54
N ALA A 15 0.13 7.59 1.74
CA ALA A 15 -0.59 7.68 3.00
C ALA A 15 -1.38 6.40 3.31
N LEU A 16 -2.02 5.79 2.30
CA LEU A 16 -2.72 4.51 2.46
C LEU A 16 -1.76 3.37 2.78
N VAL A 17 -0.58 3.33 2.16
CA VAL A 17 0.46 2.33 2.45
C VAL A 17 0.97 2.48 3.88
N ASN A 18 1.24 3.71 4.33
CA ASN A 18 1.68 3.97 5.70
C ASN A 18 0.61 3.58 6.73
N ALA A 19 -0.65 3.93 6.48
CA ALA A 19 -1.75 3.54 7.37
C ALA A 19 -1.89 2.00 7.47
N ALA A 20 -1.70 1.29 6.35
CA ALA A 20 -1.70 -0.16 6.35
C ALA A 20 -0.51 -0.74 7.12
N GLN A 21 0.68 -0.14 6.99
CA GLN A 21 1.87 -0.53 7.73
C GLN A 21 1.66 -0.39 9.24
N GLU A 22 1.08 0.73 9.67
CA GLU A 22 0.75 0.96 11.08
C GLU A 22 -0.27 -0.07 11.58
N ALA A 23 -1.30 -0.37 10.79
CA ALA A 23 -2.29 -1.39 11.12
C ALA A 23 -1.66 -2.78 11.28
N VAL A 24 -0.75 -3.18 10.39
CA VAL A 24 -0.02 -4.46 10.52
C VAL A 24 0.80 -4.51 11.80
N ILE A 25 1.51 -3.43 12.12
CA ILE A 25 2.32 -3.33 13.35
C ILE A 25 1.42 -3.38 14.59
N GLN A 26 0.25 -2.76 14.55
CA GLN A 26 -0.72 -2.79 15.66
C GLN A 26 -1.35 -4.16 15.84
N ALA A 27 -1.70 -4.84 14.74
CA ALA A 27 -2.29 -6.16 14.79
C ALA A 27 -1.34 -7.21 15.39
N GLN A 28 -0.01 -7.04 15.23
CA GLN A 28 1.04 -7.97 15.71
C GLN A 28 0.77 -9.46 15.42
N GLY A 29 -0.01 -9.78 14.39
CA GLY A 29 -0.44 -11.15 14.13
C GLY A 29 -1.37 -11.72 15.23
N GLN A 30 -2.24 -10.90 15.80
CA GLN A 30 -3.25 -11.29 16.80
C GLN A 30 -4.65 -10.77 16.47
N ASP A 31 -4.75 -9.69 15.69
CA ASP A 31 -6.01 -9.08 15.30
C ASP A 31 -6.24 -9.20 13.78
N MET A 32 -7.05 -10.18 13.39
CA MET A 32 -7.33 -10.46 11.97
C MET A 32 -8.13 -9.33 11.32
N GLU A 33 -9.05 -8.68 12.05
CA GLU A 33 -9.87 -7.59 11.49
C GLU A 33 -9.00 -6.39 11.11
N VAL A 34 -8.00 -6.07 11.94
CA VAL A 34 -7.03 -5.01 11.66
C VAL A 34 -6.16 -5.37 10.45
N LEU A 35 -5.75 -6.64 10.29
CA LEU A 35 -5.02 -7.08 9.10
C LEU A 35 -5.86 -7.03 7.82
N GLU A 36 -7.15 -7.36 7.89
CA GLU A 36 -8.07 -7.22 6.75
C GLU A 36 -8.23 -5.76 6.34
N GLN A 37 -8.31 -4.84 7.31
CA GLN A 37 -8.32 -3.41 7.02
C GLN A 37 -7.03 -2.94 6.36
N ALA A 38 -5.86 -3.39 6.85
CA ALA A 38 -4.58 -3.11 6.23
C ALA A 38 -4.52 -3.60 4.77
N GLU A 39 -5.01 -4.82 4.51
CA GLU A 39 -5.07 -5.38 3.16
C GLU A 39 -5.97 -4.54 2.24
N GLN A 40 -7.12 -4.06 2.72
CA GLN A 40 -8.01 -3.18 1.95
C GLN A 40 -7.37 -1.84 1.62
N GLN A 41 -6.63 -1.25 2.55
CA GLN A 41 -5.89 -0.01 2.33
C GLN A 41 -4.79 -0.20 1.27
N LEU A 42 -4.04 -1.32 1.33
CA LEU A 42 -3.04 -1.67 0.32
C LEU A 42 -3.65 -1.92 -1.05
N LYS A 43 -4.82 -2.56 -1.14
CA LYS A 43 -5.55 -2.72 -2.42
C LYS A 43 -5.95 -1.38 -3.02
N SER A 44 -6.41 -0.44 -2.19
CA SER A 44 -6.74 0.92 -2.65
C SER A 44 -5.51 1.69 -3.11
N ALA A 45 -4.40 1.58 -2.37
CA ALA A 45 -3.12 2.17 -2.76
C ALA A 45 -2.62 1.60 -4.10
N GLU A 46 -2.67 0.27 -4.27
CA GLU A 46 -2.25 -0.38 -5.53
C GLU A 46 -3.10 0.08 -6.69
N GLN A 47 -4.43 0.14 -6.52
CA GLN A 47 -5.32 0.61 -7.57
C GLN A 47 -5.00 2.05 -7.98
N THR A 48 -4.70 2.91 -6.99
CA THR A 48 -4.30 4.30 -7.24
C THR A 48 -3.00 4.35 -8.04
N LEU A 49 -1.96 3.63 -7.60
CA LEU A 49 -0.67 3.56 -8.31
C LEU A 49 -0.84 2.99 -9.73
N ARG A 50 -1.63 1.93 -9.94
CA ARG A 50 -1.89 1.38 -11.27
C ARG A 50 -2.65 2.36 -12.17
N ASN A 51 -3.61 3.09 -11.63
CA ASN A 51 -4.32 4.13 -12.36
C ASN A 51 -3.36 5.26 -12.76
N LEU A 52 -2.45 5.67 -11.88
CA LEU A 52 -1.43 6.68 -12.18
C LEU A 52 -0.46 6.19 -13.26
N GLN A 53 -0.01 4.94 -13.17
CA GLN A 53 0.80 4.30 -14.20
C GLN A 53 0.08 4.27 -15.54
N SER A 54 -1.22 3.96 -15.57
CA SER A 54 -2.01 3.96 -16.81
C SER A 54 -2.23 5.36 -17.38
N GLN A 55 -2.34 6.39 -16.54
CA GLN A 55 -2.63 7.77 -16.97
C GLN A 55 -1.36 8.53 -17.40
N ALA A 56 -0.30 8.44 -16.60
CA ALA A 56 0.97 9.14 -16.86
C ALA A 56 1.99 8.27 -17.62
N GLY A 57 1.70 6.97 -17.80
CA GLY A 57 2.55 6.05 -18.54
C GLY A 57 3.94 5.96 -17.93
N THR A 58 4.96 6.08 -18.79
CA THR A 58 6.37 5.97 -18.41
C THR A 58 6.80 7.05 -17.41
N GLU A 59 6.15 8.22 -17.42
CA GLU A 59 6.49 9.32 -16.51
C GLU A 59 6.18 9.00 -15.04
N ALA A 60 5.07 8.30 -14.78
CA ALA A 60 4.74 7.82 -13.44
C ALA A 60 5.79 6.82 -12.97
N THR A 61 6.18 5.86 -13.82
CA THR A 61 7.17 4.83 -13.44
C THR A 61 8.59 5.36 -13.23
N GLN A 62 8.91 6.54 -13.77
CA GLN A 62 10.21 7.22 -13.56
C GLN A 62 10.18 8.18 -12.36
N ASN A 63 9.00 8.43 -11.79
CA ASN A 63 8.87 9.28 -10.63
C ASN A 63 9.39 8.56 -9.38
N ALA A 64 10.31 9.18 -8.65
CA ALA A 64 10.91 8.60 -7.45
C ALA A 64 9.86 8.29 -6.36
N GLN A 65 8.84 9.14 -6.20
CA GLN A 65 7.77 8.92 -5.23
C GLN A 65 6.87 7.74 -5.64
N PHE A 66 6.66 7.54 -6.95
CA PHE A 66 5.95 6.37 -7.44
C PHE A 66 6.73 5.10 -7.13
N GLN A 67 8.02 5.06 -7.44
CA GLN A 67 8.87 3.90 -7.18
C GLN A 67 8.89 3.57 -5.69
N GLN A 68 9.11 4.58 -4.85
CA GLN A 68 9.08 4.43 -3.40
C GLN A 68 7.72 3.91 -2.90
N ALA A 69 6.60 4.50 -3.32
CA ALA A 69 5.28 4.05 -2.88
C ALA A 69 4.96 2.62 -3.34
N PHE A 70 5.47 2.21 -4.50
CA PHE A 70 5.29 0.86 -5.03
C PHE A 70 6.15 -0.18 -4.30
N GLU A 71 7.38 0.19 -3.94
CA GLU A 71 8.27 -0.62 -3.08
C GLU A 71 7.67 -0.79 -1.68
N GLU A 72 7.32 0.32 -1.02
CA GLU A 72 6.67 0.28 0.30
C GLU A 72 5.41 -0.59 0.26
N LEU A 73 4.53 -0.40 -0.74
CA LEU A 73 3.31 -1.20 -0.89
C LEU A 73 3.60 -2.70 -0.97
N HIS A 74 4.65 -3.10 -1.68
CA HIS A 74 5.06 -4.48 -1.80
C HIS A 74 5.54 -5.03 -0.45
N ASP A 75 6.38 -4.27 0.25
CA ASP A 75 6.93 -4.66 1.55
C ASP A 75 5.84 -4.80 2.62
N VAL A 76 4.88 -3.86 2.69
CA VAL A 76 3.77 -3.95 3.65
C VAL A 76 2.86 -5.13 3.31
N ARG A 77 2.61 -5.39 2.02
CA ARG A 77 1.80 -6.54 1.59
C ARG A 77 2.40 -7.86 2.04
N GLN A 78 3.72 -7.99 1.94
CA GLN A 78 4.41 -9.18 2.44
C GLN A 78 4.22 -9.30 3.96
N GLN A 79 4.36 -8.22 4.72
CA GLN A 79 4.15 -8.23 6.16
C GLN A 79 2.70 -8.58 6.55
N VAL A 80 1.69 -8.10 5.81
CA VAL A 80 0.28 -8.51 6.01
C VAL A 80 0.15 -10.02 5.85
N GLN A 81 0.71 -10.59 4.77
CA GLN A 81 0.60 -12.01 4.48
C GLN A 81 1.29 -12.86 5.57
N GLU A 82 2.48 -12.45 6.00
CA GLU A 82 3.20 -13.10 7.10
C GLU A 82 2.41 -13.03 8.41
N ALA A 83 1.84 -11.87 8.75
CA ALA A 83 1.02 -11.69 9.94
C ALA A 83 -0.28 -12.53 9.91
N GLN A 84 -0.95 -12.59 8.76
CA GLN A 84 -2.13 -13.44 8.57
C GLN A 84 -1.78 -14.93 8.71
N GLN A 85 -0.65 -15.37 8.15
CA GLN A 85 -0.18 -16.74 8.32
C GLN A 85 0.13 -17.06 9.77
N ASN A 86 0.81 -16.16 10.49
CA ASN A 86 1.11 -16.34 11.90
C ASN A 86 -0.17 -16.49 12.76
N ILE A 87 -1.23 -15.70 12.50
CA ILE A 87 -2.52 -15.88 13.17
C ILE A 87 -3.09 -17.28 12.91
N ASN A 88 -3.10 -17.71 11.65
CA ASN A 88 -3.68 -18.99 11.26
C ASN A 88 -2.88 -20.19 11.79
N ASP A 89 -1.57 -20.05 12.04
CA ASP A 89 -0.73 -21.12 12.62
C ASP A 89 -0.90 -21.25 14.14
N ILE A 90 -1.30 -20.15 14.82
CA ILE A 90 -1.56 -20.11 16.27
C ILE A 90 -2.97 -20.64 16.62
N LEU A 91 -3.94 -20.56 15.71
CA LEU A 91 -5.34 -20.98 15.89
C LEU A 91 -5.55 -22.49 15.72
#